data_AF-A0A852TRD0-F1
#
_entry.id   AF-A0A852TRD0-F1
#
_cell.length_a   1.000
_cell.length_b   1.000
_cell.length_c   1.000
_cell.angle_alpha   90.00
_cell.angle_beta   90.00
_cell.angle_gamma   90.00
#
_symmetry.space_group_name_H-M   'P 1'
#
loop_
_entity.id
_entity.type
_entity.pdbx_description
1 polymer ?
#
loop_
_entity_poly.entity_id
_entity_poly.type
_entity_poly.pdbx_seq_one_letter_code
_entity_poly.pdbx_strand_id
1 'polypeptide(L)'
;MAHELGAQEKITYGRNDRFEGGPVGGGRFWLDEQGRPVAKIGGPPDWQPEVMIDVRIGDTFAVGGQTWRITDIVDAESPKAYLLAVRVG
;
A
#
# COMPACT_ATOMS: atom_id res chain seq x y z
N MET A 1 -10.77 7.49 11.84
CA MET A 1 -10.07 8.74 12.19
C MET A 1 -8.99 9.00 11.14
N ALA A 2 -8.76 10.24 10.74
CA ALA A 2 -7.66 10.57 9.81
C ALA A 2 -6.32 10.54 10.55
N HIS A 3 -5.27 10.00 9.92
CA HIS A 3 -3.90 10.06 10.43
C HIS A 3 -3.36 11.48 10.30
N GLU A 4 -2.32 11.86 11.05
CA GLU A 4 -1.66 13.17 10.86
C GLU A 4 -0.86 13.22 9.56
N LEU A 5 -0.64 14.40 8.99
CA LEU A 5 0.29 14.56 7.85
C LEU A 5 1.69 14.14 8.29
N GLY A 6 2.38 13.35 7.48
CA GLY A 6 3.67 12.76 7.84
C GLY A 6 3.58 11.46 8.64
N ALA A 7 2.38 11.01 9.04
CA ALA A 7 2.22 9.70 9.67
C ALA A 7 2.69 8.59 8.73
N GLN A 8 3.46 7.64 9.27
CA GLN A 8 3.95 6.49 8.53
C GLN A 8 3.15 5.24 8.90
N GLU A 9 2.77 4.47 7.90
CA GLU A 9 2.07 3.20 8.05
C GLU A 9 2.82 2.05 7.38
N LYS A 10 2.76 0.89 8.02
CA LYS A 10 3.30 -0.37 7.52
C LYS A 10 2.16 -1.25 7.02
N ILE A 11 2.24 -1.68 5.77
CA ILE A 11 1.24 -2.56 5.15
C ILE A 11 1.91 -3.89 4.80
N THR A 12 1.41 -4.98 5.36
CA THR A 12 1.92 -6.34 5.16
C THR A 12 0.97 -7.18 4.31
N TYR A 13 1.34 -8.44 4.06
CA TYR A 13 0.39 -9.47 3.67
C TYR A 13 -0.74 -9.60 4.71
N GLY A 14 -1.99 -9.53 4.26
CA GLY A 14 -3.18 -9.73 5.10
C GLY A 14 -4.00 -8.47 5.39
N ARG A 15 -5.28 -8.67 5.76
CA ARG A 15 -6.29 -7.63 5.97
C ARG A 15 -5.77 -6.56 6.94
N ASN A 16 -5.66 -5.32 6.46
CA ASN A 16 -5.28 -4.20 7.30
C ASN A 16 -6.53 -3.58 7.92
N ASP A 17 -6.93 -4.09 9.09
CA ASP A 17 -8.11 -3.64 9.83
C ASP A 17 -7.96 -2.23 10.44
N ARG A 18 -6.79 -1.58 10.27
CA ARG A 18 -6.50 -0.26 10.87
C ARG A 18 -7.12 0.91 10.14
N PHE A 19 -7.70 0.68 8.97
CA PHE A 19 -8.33 1.72 8.20
C PHE A 19 -9.81 1.40 8.01
N GLU A 20 -10.68 2.34 8.37
CA GLU A 20 -12.08 2.31 7.95
C GLU A 20 -12.12 2.58 6.44
N GLY A 21 -12.25 1.53 5.63
CA GLY A 21 -12.18 1.61 4.17
C GLY A 21 -10.77 1.74 3.57
N GLY A 22 -9.72 1.31 4.29
CA GLY A 22 -8.30 1.40 3.86
C GLY A 22 -7.84 0.50 2.74
N PRO A 23 -6.57 0.66 2.29
CA PRO A 23 -5.92 -0.32 1.45
C PRO A 23 -5.92 -1.65 2.20
N VAL A 24 -6.77 -2.55 1.72
CA VAL A 24 -6.92 -3.91 2.21
C VAL A 24 -5.64 -4.61 1.80
N GLY A 25 -4.72 -4.80 2.76
CA GLY A 25 -3.68 -5.82 2.78
C GLY A 25 -3.05 -6.21 1.45
N GLY A 26 -1.78 -5.89 1.27
CA GLY A 26 -1.01 -6.22 0.05
C GLY A 26 -1.28 -7.64 -0.42
N GLY A 27 -2.03 -7.78 -1.51
CA GLY A 27 -2.43 -9.06 -2.08
C GLY A 27 -1.23 -9.84 -2.60
N ARG A 28 -0.14 -9.14 -2.97
CA ARG A 28 1.12 -9.76 -3.41
C ARG A 28 2.29 -8.79 -3.33
N PHE A 29 3.50 -9.30 -3.09
CA PHE A 29 4.76 -8.60 -3.32
C PHE A 29 5.65 -9.47 -4.22
N TRP A 30 6.48 -8.83 -5.05
CA TRP A 30 7.42 -9.51 -5.94
C TRP A 30 8.50 -8.52 -6.43
N LEU A 31 9.55 -9.06 -7.06
CA LEU A 31 10.47 -8.25 -7.88
C LEU A 31 10.00 -8.28 -9.34
N ASP A 32 10.00 -7.13 -10.01
CA ASP A 32 9.77 -7.08 -11.46
C ASP A 32 10.96 -7.66 -12.26
N GLU A 33 10.86 -7.67 -13.58
CA GLU A 33 11.89 -8.20 -14.49
C GLU A 33 13.27 -7.51 -14.34
N GLN A 34 13.31 -6.34 -13.69
CA GLN A 34 14.51 -5.55 -13.46
C GLN A 34 15.01 -5.69 -12.00
N GLY A 35 14.41 -6.59 -11.21
CA GLY A 35 14.75 -6.79 -9.81
C GLY A 35 14.22 -5.70 -8.88
N ARG A 36 13.25 -4.88 -9.32
CA ARG A 36 12.71 -3.79 -8.49
C ARG A 36 11.47 -4.26 -7.73
N PRO A 37 11.32 -3.85 -6.46
CA PRO A 37 10.19 -4.30 -5.66
C PRO A 37 8.88 -3.67 -6.13
N VAL A 38 7.84 -4.51 -6.21
CA VAL A 38 6.47 -4.14 -6.55
C VAL A 38 5.54 -4.76 -5.53
N ALA A 39 4.47 -4.05 -5.19
CA ALA A 39 3.39 -4.55 -4.36
C ALA A 39 2.07 -4.41 -5.10
N LYS A 40 1.15 -5.36 -4.88
CA LYS A 40 -0.25 -5.24 -5.29
C LYS A 40 -1.07 -4.99 -4.04
N ILE A 41 -1.79 -3.87 -3.99
CA ILE A 41 -2.61 -3.51 -2.85
C ILE A 41 -4.08 -3.53 -3.24
N GLY A 42 -4.91 -4.13 -2.39
CA GLY A 42 -6.37 -3.98 -2.48
C GLY A 42 -6.79 -2.65 -1.87
N GLY A 43 -7.92 -2.11 -2.32
CA GLY A 43 -8.47 -0.87 -1.77
C GLY A 43 -9.98 -0.90 -1.61
N PRO A 44 -10.56 0.24 -1.21
CA PRO A 44 -12.00 0.36 -1.04
C PRO A 44 -12.77 0.11 -2.34
N PRO A 45 -14.09 -0.15 -2.24
CA PRO A 45 -14.97 -0.32 -3.41
C PRO A 45 -14.93 0.85 -4.41
N ASP A 46 -14.51 2.04 -3.96
CA ASP A 46 -14.39 3.25 -4.78
C ASP A 46 -13.19 3.21 -5.74
N TRP A 47 -12.27 2.26 -5.61
CA TRP A 47 -11.20 2.01 -6.60
C TRP A 47 -11.71 1.27 -7.85
N GLN A 48 -13.03 1.10 -7.99
CA GLN A 48 -13.62 0.45 -9.16
C GLN A 48 -13.24 1.15 -10.48
N PRO A 49 -13.03 0.37 -11.56
CA PRO A 49 -13.26 -1.09 -11.67
C PRO A 49 -12.14 -1.96 -11.06
N GLU A 50 -10.99 -1.36 -10.72
CA GLU A 50 -9.79 -2.06 -10.27
C GLU A 50 -9.72 -2.07 -8.74
N VAL A 51 -10.36 -3.05 -8.10
CA VAL A 51 -10.33 -3.25 -6.63
C VAL A 51 -8.91 -3.44 -6.09
N MET A 52 -7.93 -3.71 -6.96
CA MET A 52 -6.53 -3.84 -6.64
C MET A 52 -5.66 -3.09 -7.65
N ILE A 53 -4.63 -2.41 -7.16
CA ILE A 53 -3.63 -1.70 -7.97
C ILE A 53 -2.22 -2.21 -7.68
N ASP A 54 -1.36 -2.17 -8.69
CA ASP A 54 0.07 -2.43 -8.53
C ASP A 54 0.78 -1.10 -8.25
N VAL A 55 1.69 -1.11 -7.28
CA VAL A 55 2.35 0.09 -6.76
C VAL A 55 3.83 -0.14 -6.52
N ARG A 56 4.61 0.93 -6.62
CA ARG A 56 6.06 0.99 -6.48
C ARG A 56 6.48 2.09 -5.52
N ILE A 57 7.75 2.06 -5.12
CA ILE A 57 8.36 3.14 -4.34
C ILE A 57 8.21 4.46 -5.11
N GLY A 58 7.69 5.49 -4.45
CA GLY A 58 7.40 6.80 -5.02
C GLY A 58 5.94 6.99 -5.45
N ASP A 59 5.20 5.90 -5.72
CA ASP A 59 3.79 5.99 -6.11
C ASP A 59 2.92 6.52 -4.97
N THR A 60 1.78 7.10 -5.34
CA THR A 60 0.78 7.57 -4.39
C THR A 60 -0.55 6.86 -4.58
N PHE A 61 -1.25 6.60 -3.48
CA PHE A 61 -2.63 6.12 -3.51
C PHE A 61 -3.50 6.92 -2.53
N ALA A 62 -4.81 6.90 -2.75
CA ALA A 62 -5.77 7.62 -1.91
C ALA A 62 -6.74 6.65 -1.26
N VAL A 63 -7.00 6.86 0.04
CA VAL A 63 -7.91 6.02 0.80
C VAL A 63 -8.57 6.78 1.95
N GLY A 64 -9.89 6.62 2.11
CA GLY A 64 -10.65 7.33 3.14
C GLY A 64 -10.40 8.86 3.12
N GLY A 65 -10.28 9.44 1.92
CA GLY A 65 -9.99 10.86 1.72
C GLY A 65 -8.55 11.30 2.03
N GLN A 66 -7.63 10.38 2.30
CA GLN A 66 -6.22 10.66 2.62
C GLN A 66 -5.30 10.16 1.51
N THR A 67 -4.28 10.93 1.18
CA THR A 67 -3.26 10.56 0.19
C THR A 67 -2.00 10.07 0.87
N TRP A 68 -1.50 8.95 0.37
CA TRP A 68 -0.35 8.24 0.90
C TRP A 68 0.69 8.06 -0.19
N ARG A 69 1.96 8.31 0.13
CA ARG A 69 3.10 8.04 -0.75
C ARG A 69 3.85 6.81 -0.26
N ILE A 70 4.14 5.87 -1.16
CA ILE A 70 4.98 4.73 -0.85
C ILE A 70 6.42 5.17 -0.77
N THR A 71 7.03 4.88 0.36
CA THR A 71 8.42 5.25 0.66
C THR A 71 9.36 4.07 0.58
N ASP A 72 8.86 2.85 0.80
CA ASP A 72 9.68 1.65 0.74
C ASP A 72 8.83 0.39 0.49
N ILE A 73 9.46 -0.64 -0.08
CA ILE A 73 8.93 -2.00 -0.20
C ILE A 73 10.05 -2.96 0.18
N VAL A 74 9.89 -3.62 1.33
CA VAL A 74 10.94 -4.38 1.99
C VAL A 74 10.70 -5.88 1.79
N ASP A 75 11.78 -6.61 1.51
CA ASP A 75 11.82 -8.08 1.39
C ASP A 75 10.74 -8.65 0.45
N ALA A 76 10.56 -8.07 -0.75
CA ALA A 76 9.43 -8.36 -1.64
C ALA A 76 9.23 -9.85 -2.01
N GLU A 77 10.28 -10.68 -1.97
CA GLU A 77 10.20 -12.13 -2.25
C GLU A 77 10.01 -13.00 -1.00
N SER A 78 9.90 -12.37 0.18
CA SER A 78 9.75 -13.05 1.47
C SER A 78 8.29 -13.10 1.90
N PRO A 79 7.86 -14.15 2.63
CA PRO A 79 6.58 -14.15 3.35
C PRO A 79 6.44 -13.01 4.38
N LYS A 80 7.55 -12.35 4.71
CA LYS A 80 7.60 -11.19 5.63
C LYS A 80 7.53 -9.84 4.90
N ALA A 81 7.32 -9.81 3.59
CA ALA A 81 7.33 -8.57 2.82
C ALA A 81 6.31 -7.56 3.36
N TYR A 82 6.67 -6.29 3.24
CA TYR A 82 5.81 -5.18 3.61
C TYR A 82 6.17 -3.93 2.82
N LEU A 83 5.24 -2.98 2.75
CA LEU A 83 5.52 -1.64 2.25
C LEU A 83 5.31 -0.61 3.34
N LEU A 84 6.03 0.50 3.22
CA LEU A 84 5.90 1.66 4.07
C LEU A 84 5.31 2.81 3.26
N ALA A 85 4.28 3.43 3.79
CA ALA A 85 3.67 4.61 3.19
C ALA A 85 3.61 5.76 4.19
N VAL A 86 3.75 6.99 3.71
CA VAL A 86 3.63 8.20 4.52
C VAL A 86 2.45 9.03 4.04
N ARG A 87 1.66 9.58 4.98
CA ARG A 87 0.58 10.48 4.63
C ARG A 87 1.13 11.79 4.10
N VAL A 88 0.68 12.19 2.92
CA VAL A 88 1.09 13.43 2.24
C VAL A 88 -0.08 14.36 1.92
N GLY A 89 -1.33 13.90 2.07
CA GLY A 89 -2.56 14.67 1.83
C GLY A 89 -3.71 14.17 2.69
#